data_AF-A0A0A2JYP1-F1
#
_entry.id   AF-A0A0A2JYP1-F1
#
_cell.length_a   1.000
_cell.length_b   1.000
_cell.length_c   1.000
_cell.angle_alpha   90.00
_cell.angle_beta   90.00
_cell.angle_gamma   90.00
#
_symmetry.space_group_name_H-M   'P 1'
#
loop_
_entity.id
_entity.type
_entity.pdbx_description
1 polymer ?
#
loop_
_entity_poly.entity_id
_entity_poly.type
_entity_poly.pdbx_seq_one_letter_code
_entity_poly.pdbx_strand_id
1 'polypeptide(L)'
;MSLPEDLQRASVIASCENPLPCNIVSQYGKRIIRISDHQVVKCGPDVTREEFDNQRIAYELVDSRIARIPRDGSLCLVDWASAGFYPRLFEFCMQWIFDGKDGSFNSLLLESVDPLSDYEMAQKEAILCAWRNIQKYPL
;
A
#
# COMPACT_ATOMS: atom_id res chain seq x y z
N MET A 1 22.71 -4.49 -19.48
CA MET A 1 23.84 -4.82 -18.60
C MET A 1 23.45 -4.32 -17.22
N SER A 2 22.99 -5.19 -16.33
CA SER A 2 22.59 -4.82 -14.97
C SER A 2 23.84 -4.58 -14.13
N LEU A 3 23.80 -3.55 -13.28
CA LEU A 3 24.88 -3.29 -12.32
C LEU A 3 24.96 -4.45 -11.30
N PRO A 4 26.14 -4.76 -10.75
CA PRO A 4 26.27 -5.75 -9.68
C PRO A 4 25.33 -5.43 -8.51
N GLU A 5 24.68 -6.44 -7.92
CA GLU A 5 23.67 -6.24 -6.85
C GLU A 5 24.19 -5.40 -5.68
N ASP A 6 25.46 -5.56 -5.31
CA ASP A 6 26.10 -4.78 -4.24
C ASP A 6 26.23 -3.30 -4.57
N LEU A 7 26.49 -2.98 -5.84
CA LEU A 7 26.56 -1.61 -6.33
C LEU A 7 25.17 -0.96 -6.34
N GLN A 8 24.14 -1.77 -6.63
CA GLN A 8 22.74 -1.33 -6.63
C GLN A 8 22.24 -1.07 -5.19
N ARG A 9 22.60 -1.93 -4.23
CA ARG A 9 22.31 -1.72 -2.79
C ARG A 9 22.96 -0.45 -2.26
N ALA A 10 24.23 -0.23 -2.55
CA ALA A 10 24.95 0.97 -2.13
C ALA A 10 24.30 2.26 -2.69
N SER A 11 23.86 2.22 -3.96
CA SER A 11 23.16 3.34 -4.60
C SER A 11 21.81 3.66 -3.96
N VAL A 12 21.05 2.64 -3.53
CA VAL A 12 19.76 2.82 -2.84
C VAL A 12 19.99 3.42 -1.46
N ILE A 13 20.96 2.90 -0.69
CA ILE A 13 21.29 3.41 0.65
C ILE A 13 21.69 4.88 0.58
N ALA A 14 22.60 5.25 -0.32
CA ALA A 14 23.04 6.62 -0.49
C ALA A 14 21.87 7.57 -0.85
N SER A 15 20.94 7.09 -1.68
CA SER A 15 19.74 7.85 -2.07
C SER A 15 18.75 8.02 -0.91
N CYS A 16 18.71 7.07 0.03
CA CYS A 16 17.89 7.17 1.23
C CYS A 16 18.50 8.05 2.33
N GLU A 17 19.82 8.05 2.46
CA GLU A 17 20.55 8.89 3.44
C GLU A 17 20.48 10.37 3.06
N ASN A 18 20.69 10.69 1.77
CA ASN A 18 20.73 12.06 1.26
C ASN A 18 19.85 12.22 0.01
N PRO A 19 18.51 12.15 0.13
CA PRO A 19 17.63 12.30 -1.00
C PRO A 19 17.68 13.72 -1.58
N LEU A 20 17.67 13.83 -2.90
CA LEU A 20 17.41 15.10 -3.57
C LEU A 20 15.99 15.58 -3.23
N PRO A 21 15.75 16.88 -3.00
CA PRO A 21 14.43 17.39 -2.62
C PRO A 21 13.30 16.99 -3.59
N CYS A 22 13.59 16.94 -4.89
CA CYS A 22 12.63 16.52 -5.93
C CYS A 22 12.25 15.02 -5.87
N ASN A 23 13.04 14.20 -5.17
CA ASN A 23 12.81 12.76 -5.04
C ASN A 23 12.05 12.42 -3.75
N ILE A 24 11.82 13.39 -2.86
CA ILE A 24 11.06 13.17 -1.63
C ILE A 24 9.57 13.18 -1.99
N VAL A 25 8.93 12.01 -1.91
CA VAL A 25 7.49 11.85 -2.17
C VAL A 25 6.69 12.15 -0.91
N SER A 26 7.20 11.71 0.25
CA SER A 26 6.63 12.04 1.56
C SER A 26 7.73 12.16 2.61
N GLN A 27 7.62 13.20 3.43
CA GLN A 27 8.51 13.49 4.55
C GLN A 27 7.81 13.44 5.92
N TYR A 28 6.48 13.42 5.93
CA TYR A 28 5.67 13.40 7.16
C TYR A 28 5.16 11.98 7.40
N GLY A 29 5.44 11.41 8.58
CA GLY A 29 5.21 10.01 8.87
C GLY A 29 6.28 9.12 8.23
N LYS A 30 5.86 8.09 7.48
CA LYS A 30 6.80 7.16 6.83
C LYS A 30 7.52 7.86 5.66
N ARG A 31 8.86 7.86 5.65
CA ARG A 31 9.65 8.54 4.61
C ARG A 31 9.62 7.75 3.31
N ILE A 32 9.10 8.36 2.25
CA ILE A 32 9.02 7.76 0.91
C ILE A 32 9.92 8.54 -0.05
N ILE A 33 10.86 7.84 -0.69
CA ILE A 33 11.86 8.41 -1.59
C ILE A 33 11.77 7.71 -2.94
N ARG A 34 11.68 8.49 -4.01
CA ARG A 34 11.80 7.99 -5.39
C ARG A 34 13.28 7.79 -5.73
N ILE A 35 13.63 6.58 -6.16
CA ILE A 35 15.01 6.22 -6.53
C ILE A 35 15.17 6.21 -8.05
N SER A 36 14.11 5.87 -8.79
CA SER A 36 14.07 5.91 -10.25
C SER A 36 12.65 6.16 -10.76
N ASP A 37 12.44 6.13 -12.07
CA ASP A 37 11.11 6.30 -12.66
C ASP A 37 10.10 5.22 -12.28
N HIS A 38 10.60 4.06 -11.84
CA HIS A 38 9.80 2.87 -11.57
C HIS A 38 10.02 2.33 -10.16
N GLN A 39 10.75 3.05 -9.30
CA GLN A 39 11.12 2.57 -7.98
C GLN A 39 10.98 3.67 -6.93
N VAL A 40 10.23 3.33 -5.89
CA VAL A 40 10.09 4.12 -4.67
C VAL A 40 10.44 3.25 -3.47
N VAL A 41 11.05 3.85 -2.47
CA VAL A 41 11.48 3.17 -1.25
C VAL A 41 10.86 3.85 -0.06
N LYS A 42 10.25 3.04 0.80
CA LYS A 42 9.88 3.42 2.17
C LYS A 42 11.09 3.17 3.07
N CYS A 43 11.54 4.19 3.77
CA CYS A 43 12.73 4.13 4.63
C CYS A 43 12.54 4.96 5.91
N GLY A 44 13.50 4.86 6.83
CA GLY A 44 13.48 5.59 8.10
C GLY A 44 13.30 4.68 9.31
N PRO A 45 13.42 5.26 10.52
CA PRO A 45 13.47 4.50 11.77
C PRO A 45 12.19 3.72 12.07
N ASP A 46 11.06 4.15 11.51
CA ASP A 46 9.75 3.53 11.76
C ASP A 46 9.45 2.35 10.83
N VAL A 47 10.36 1.98 9.90
CA VAL A 47 10.16 0.82 9.01
C VAL A 47 10.54 -0.45 9.74
N THR A 48 9.56 -1.32 9.99
CA THR A 48 9.76 -2.55 10.75
C THR A 48 10.12 -3.75 9.87
N ARG A 49 10.71 -4.79 10.48
CA ARG A 49 10.92 -6.08 9.81
C ARG A 49 9.58 -6.71 9.40
N GLU A 50 8.54 -6.54 10.21
CA GLU A 50 7.19 -7.05 9.93
C GLU A 50 6.62 -6.44 8.65
N GLU A 51 6.82 -5.13 8.43
CA GLU A 51 6.41 -4.47 7.18
C GLU A 51 7.12 -5.09 5.96
N PHE A 52 8.42 -5.41 6.09
CA PHE A 52 9.18 -6.07 5.03
C PHE A 52 8.67 -7.49 4.76
N ASP A 53 8.48 -8.29 5.80
CA ASP A 53 8.01 -9.67 5.66
C ASP A 53 6.58 -9.71 5.10
N ASN A 54 5.70 -8.82 5.54
CA ASN A 54 4.35 -8.68 5.01
C ASN A 54 4.37 -8.25 3.54
N GLN A 55 5.23 -7.32 3.14
CA GLN A 55 5.39 -6.91 1.74
C GLN A 55 5.87 -8.07 0.86
N ARG A 56 6.83 -8.88 1.35
CA ARG A 56 7.32 -10.06 0.63
C ARG A 56 6.22 -11.10 0.43
N ILE A 57 5.47 -11.42 1.49
CA ILE A 57 4.34 -12.35 1.42
C ILE A 57 3.25 -11.81 0.50
N ALA A 58 2.94 -10.52 0.57
CA ALA A 58 1.98 -9.88 -0.32
C ALA A 58 2.42 -9.98 -1.78
N TYR A 59 3.70 -9.75 -2.10
CA TYR A 59 4.20 -9.92 -3.46
C TYR A 59 4.02 -11.36 -3.98
N GLU A 60 4.20 -12.35 -3.12
CA GLU A 60 4.04 -13.76 -3.47
C GLU A 60 2.57 -14.20 -3.61
N LEU A 61 1.66 -13.59 -2.84
CA LEU A 61 0.30 -14.10 -2.64
C LEU A 61 -0.82 -13.19 -3.14
N VAL A 62 -0.55 -11.90 -3.40
CA VAL A 62 -1.59 -10.96 -3.83
C VAL A 62 -2.15 -11.42 -5.16
N ASP A 63 -3.46 -11.69 -5.13
CA ASP A 63 -4.22 -12.00 -6.31
C ASP A 63 -4.24 -10.79 -7.24
N SER A 64 -3.79 -10.99 -8.48
CA SER A 64 -3.81 -9.98 -9.53
C SER A 64 -5.20 -9.39 -9.83
N ARG A 65 -6.28 -10.07 -9.39
CA ARG A 65 -7.66 -9.58 -9.44
C ARG A 65 -7.99 -8.52 -8.39
N ILE A 66 -7.24 -8.47 -7.30
CA ILE A 66 -7.43 -7.50 -6.20
C ILE A 66 -6.54 -6.28 -6.43
N ALA A 67 -5.26 -6.49 -6.76
CA ALA A 67 -4.35 -5.42 -7.13
C ALA A 67 -3.40 -5.92 -8.22
N ARG A 68 -3.53 -5.38 -9.43
CA ARG A 68 -2.65 -5.74 -10.54
C ARG A 68 -1.34 -4.97 -10.40
N ILE A 69 -0.34 -5.57 -9.74
CA ILE A 69 1.01 -4.99 -9.64
C ILE A 69 1.67 -5.07 -11.04
N PRO A 70 1.90 -3.95 -11.72
CA PRO A 70 2.51 -3.95 -13.04
C PRO A 70 3.98 -4.40 -12.94
N ARG A 71 4.42 -5.27 -13.86
CA ARG A 71 5.83 -5.73 -13.91
C ARG A 71 6.82 -4.59 -14.19
N ASP A 72 6.35 -3.44 -14.65
CA ASP A 72 7.14 -2.24 -14.94
C ASP A 72 7.29 -1.30 -13.73
N GLY A 73 6.79 -1.68 -12.54
CA GLY A 73 6.95 -0.89 -11.32
C GLY A 73 6.10 0.38 -11.26
N SER A 74 5.11 0.54 -12.14
CA SER A 74 4.26 1.74 -12.18
C SER A 74 3.29 1.88 -11.00
N LEU A 75 3.01 0.80 -10.26
CA LEU A 75 2.16 0.84 -9.06
C LEU A 75 2.70 -0.11 -7.99
N CYS A 76 3.05 0.43 -6.83
CA CYS A 76 3.45 -0.34 -5.65
C CYS A 76 2.59 0.12 -4.47
N LEU A 77 1.84 -0.81 -3.87
CA LEU A 77 1.20 -0.56 -2.58
C LEU A 77 2.30 -0.51 -1.52
N VAL A 78 2.31 0.56 -0.75
CA VAL A 78 3.23 0.77 0.38
C VAL A 78 2.44 0.62 1.67
N ASP A 79 3.12 0.26 2.75
CA ASP A 79 2.52 0.09 4.08
C ASP A 79 1.63 -1.15 4.25
N TRP A 80 2.29 -2.32 4.32
CA TRP A 80 1.65 -3.61 4.58
C TRP A 80 1.57 -3.94 6.08
N ALA A 81 1.76 -2.97 6.99
CA ALA A 81 1.80 -3.23 8.42
C ALA A 81 0.49 -3.85 8.95
N SER A 82 -0.66 -3.41 8.41
CA SER A 82 -1.98 -3.95 8.76
C SER A 82 -2.52 -4.98 7.75
N ALA A 83 -1.73 -5.38 6.77
CA ALA A 83 -2.17 -6.32 5.76
C ALA A 83 -2.29 -7.74 6.30
N GLY A 84 -3.20 -8.52 5.73
CA GLY A 84 -3.48 -9.89 6.14
C GLY A 84 -4.55 -10.54 5.29
N PHE A 85 -4.89 -11.79 5.64
CA PHE A 85 -5.97 -12.52 4.98
C PHE A 85 -7.32 -12.08 5.55
N TYR A 86 -7.90 -11.05 4.93
CA TYR A 86 -9.23 -10.57 5.24
C TYR A 86 -10.20 -10.86 4.10
N PRO A 87 -11.51 -11.04 4.38
CA PRO A 87 -12.51 -11.07 3.34
C PRO A 87 -12.42 -9.81 2.47
N ARG A 88 -12.47 -9.97 1.14
CA ARG A 88 -12.33 -8.88 0.16
C ARG A 88 -13.26 -7.69 0.42
N LEU A 89 -14.44 -7.94 0.98
CA LEU A 89 -15.39 -6.93 1.40
C LEU A 89 -14.81 -5.87 2.36
N PHE A 90 -13.81 -6.21 3.17
CA PHE A 90 -13.17 -5.27 4.10
C PHE A 90 -12.45 -4.15 3.34
N GLU A 91 -11.78 -4.48 2.22
CA GLU A 91 -11.13 -3.49 1.36
C GLU A 91 -12.15 -2.54 0.74
N PHE A 92 -13.26 -3.08 0.20
CA PHE A 92 -14.36 -2.27 -0.34
C PHE A 92 -14.96 -1.34 0.71
N CYS A 93 -15.20 -1.84 1.93
CA CYS A 93 -15.68 -1.03 3.04
C CYS A 93 -14.74 0.13 3.36
N MET A 94 -13.43 -0.12 3.37
CA MET A 94 -12.44 0.94 3.56
C MET A 94 -12.48 1.98 2.43
N GLN A 95 -12.51 1.56 1.16
CA GLN A 95 -12.61 2.51 0.04
C GLN A 95 -13.89 3.35 0.11
N TRP A 96 -15.05 2.75 0.44
CA TRP A 96 -16.31 3.50 0.60
C TRP A 96 -16.29 4.48 1.77
N ILE A 97 -15.60 4.16 2.88
CA ILE A 97 -15.49 5.06 4.04
C ILE A 97 -14.71 6.33 3.67
N PHE A 98 -13.73 6.21 2.77
CA PHE A 98 -12.88 7.32 2.33
C PHE A 98 -13.28 7.92 0.99
N ASP A 99 -14.30 7.37 0.33
CA ASP A 99 -14.77 7.84 -0.97
C ASP A 99 -15.19 9.31 -0.92
N GLY A 100 -14.69 10.09 -1.88
CA GLY A 100 -14.86 11.54 -1.96
C GLY A 100 -14.17 12.38 -0.88
N LYS A 101 -13.43 11.80 0.08
CA LYS A 101 -12.73 12.55 1.13
C LYS A 101 -11.33 13.04 0.74
N ASP A 102 -10.67 12.34 -0.16
CA ASP A 102 -9.32 12.68 -0.64
C ASP A 102 -9.22 12.47 -2.15
N GLY A 103 -9.96 13.30 -2.90
CA GLY A 103 -10.05 13.23 -4.35
C GLY A 103 -10.81 12.00 -4.87
N SER A 104 -10.53 11.65 -6.13
CA SER A 104 -11.26 10.60 -6.87
C SER A 104 -10.60 9.21 -6.80
N PHE A 105 -9.50 9.06 -6.05
CA PHE A 105 -8.74 7.80 -6.03
C PHE A 105 -9.60 6.61 -5.61
N ASN A 106 -10.34 6.74 -4.50
CA ASN A 106 -11.18 5.66 -3.97
C ASN A 106 -12.27 5.24 -4.96
N SER A 107 -12.93 6.21 -5.62
CA SER A 107 -13.97 5.94 -6.62
C SER A 107 -13.40 5.22 -7.83
N LEU A 108 -12.26 5.71 -8.36
CA LEU A 108 -11.56 5.08 -9.49
C LEU A 108 -11.13 3.64 -9.15
N LEU A 109 -10.65 3.41 -7.93
CA LEU A 109 -10.27 2.07 -7.47
C LEU A 109 -11.49 1.15 -7.40
N LEU A 110 -12.60 1.61 -6.81
CA LEU A 110 -13.86 0.86 -6.73
C LEU A 110 -14.43 0.49 -8.10
N GLU A 111 -14.27 1.36 -9.10
CA GLU A 111 -14.67 1.11 -10.49
C GLU A 111 -13.75 0.11 -11.21
N SER A 112 -12.50 -0.01 -10.76
CA SER A 112 -11.46 -0.82 -11.42
C SER A 112 -11.37 -2.26 -10.90
N VAL A 113 -11.93 -2.55 -9.72
CA VAL A 113 -11.87 -3.87 -9.09
C VAL A 113 -13.05 -4.76 -9.47
N ASP A 114 -12.84 -6.08 -9.47
CA ASP A 114 -13.91 -7.05 -9.72
C ASP A 114 -15.06 -6.86 -8.73
N PRO A 115 -16.32 -6.71 -9.19
CA PRO A 115 -17.46 -6.49 -8.31
C PRO A 115 -17.62 -7.55 -7.22
N LEU A 116 -18.16 -7.14 -6.07
CA LEU A 116 -18.58 -8.04 -5.01
C LEU A 116 -19.85 -8.80 -5.42
N SER A 117 -19.94 -10.05 -4.98
CA SER A 117 -21.16 -10.85 -5.10
C SER A 117 -22.27 -10.30 -4.20
N ASP A 118 -23.52 -10.67 -4.49
CA ASP A 118 -24.67 -10.30 -3.65
C ASP A 118 -24.51 -10.78 -2.20
N TYR A 119 -23.88 -11.95 -2.01
CA TYR A 119 -23.59 -12.51 -0.70
C TYR A 119 -22.58 -11.67 0.10
N GLU A 120 -21.53 -11.17 -0.57
CA GLU A 120 -20.58 -10.24 0.06
C GLU A 120 -21.27 -8.90 0.34
N MET A 121 -22.04 -8.37 -0.62
CA MET A 121 -22.75 -7.09 -0.46
C MET A 121 -23.77 -7.10 0.68
N ALA A 122 -24.41 -8.23 0.96
CA ALA A 122 -25.35 -8.37 2.07
C ALA A 122 -24.71 -8.13 3.46
N GLN A 123 -23.38 -8.30 3.59
CA GLN A 123 -22.65 -8.11 4.84
C GLN A 123 -22.12 -6.69 5.04
N LYS A 124 -22.20 -5.83 4.02
CA LYS A 124 -21.64 -4.47 4.00
C LYS A 124 -22.06 -3.64 5.22
N GLU A 125 -23.36 -3.52 5.46
CA GLU A 125 -23.88 -2.63 6.53
C GLU A 125 -23.45 -3.08 7.93
N ALA A 126 -23.36 -4.39 8.16
CA ALA A 126 -22.88 -4.94 9.43
C ALA A 126 -21.42 -4.56 9.69
N ILE A 127 -20.57 -4.65 8.66
CA ILE A 127 -19.15 -4.29 8.77
C ILE A 127 -18.97 -2.78 8.95
N LEU A 128 -19.70 -1.97 8.18
CA LEU A 128 -19.64 -0.50 8.35
C LEU A 128 -20.12 -0.06 9.73
N CYS A 129 -21.14 -0.73 10.28
CA CYS A 129 -21.59 -0.51 11.66
C CYS A 129 -20.51 -0.90 12.68
N ALA A 130 -19.90 -2.09 12.52
CA ALA A 130 -18.82 -2.54 13.38
C ALA A 130 -17.63 -1.56 13.39
N TRP A 131 -17.22 -1.06 12.22
CA TRP A 131 -16.15 -0.08 12.10
C TRP A 131 -16.41 1.21 12.88
N ARG A 132 -17.65 1.73 12.83
CA ARG A 132 -18.04 2.95 13.59
C ARG A 132 -17.99 2.75 15.10
N ASN A 133 -18.09 1.50 15.56
CA ASN A 133 -18.07 1.14 16.97
C ASN A 133 -16.65 0.83 17.49
N ILE A 134 -15.62 0.87 16.63
CA ILE A 134 -14.24 0.65 17.06
C ILE A 134 -13.78 1.80 17.95
N GLN A 135 -13.42 1.48 19.19
CA GLN A 135 -12.69 2.39 20.06
C GLN A 135 -11.22 2.41 19.64
N LYS A 136 -10.71 3.61 19.35
CA LYS A 136 -9.26 3.80 19.15
C LYS A 136 -8.63 4.00 20.53
N TYR A 137 -7.79 3.07 20.95
CA TYR A 137 -6.92 3.28 22.10
C TYR A 137 -5.74 4.16 21.67
N PRO A 138 -5.39 5.20 22.44
CA PRO A 138 -4.16 5.94 22.19
C PRO A 138 -2.96 4.98 22.37
N LEU A 139 -2.01 5.09 21.44
CA LEU A 139 -0.68 4.48 21.54
C LEU A 139 0.20 5.28 22.50
#